data_AF-A0A954ZCE6-F1
#
_entry.id   AF-A0A954ZCE6-F1
#
_cell.length_a   1.000
_cell.length_b   1.000
_cell.length_c   1.000
_cell.angle_alpha   90.00
_cell.angle_beta   90.00
_cell.angle_gamma   90.00
#
_symmetry.space_group_name_H-M   'P 1'
#
loop_
_entity.id
_entity.type
_entity.pdbx_description
1 polymer ?
#
loop_
_entity_poly.entity_id
_entity_poly.type
_entity_poly.pdbx_seq_one_letter_code
_entity_poly.pdbx_strand_id
1 'polypeptide(L)' 'MTAPDHPDALLIESIRQGKPDAWRDLIAQYEGRLLAFVDSRLRRRAASEDVVQETFIGF' A
#
# COMPACT_ATOMS: atom_id res chain seq x y z
N MET A 1 -28.92 -5.50 -3.54
CA MET A 1 -28.08 -4.78 -2.55
C MET A 1 -26.66 -5.30 -2.71
N THR A 2 -25.99 -4.86 -3.78
CA THR A 2 -24.61 -5.26 -4.10
C THR A 2 -23.68 -4.58 -3.10
N ALA A 3 -22.83 -5.35 -2.43
CA ALA A 3 -21.76 -4.83 -1.58
C ALA A 3 -21.02 -3.71 -2.32
N PRO A 4 -20.49 -2.68 -1.63
CA PRO A 4 -19.62 -1.73 -2.29
C PRO A 4 -18.51 -2.55 -2.94
N ASP A 5 -18.35 -2.35 -4.25
CA ASP A 5 -17.17 -2.72 -5.02
C ASP A 5 -15.94 -2.59 -4.11
N HIS A 6 -15.17 -3.67 -3.94
CA HIS A 6 -14.09 -3.74 -2.95
C HIS A 6 -13.34 -2.40 -2.95
N PRO A 7 -13.27 -1.65 -1.83
CA PRO A 7 -12.76 -0.27 -1.85
C PRO A 7 -11.36 -0.16 -2.45
N ASP A 8 -10.60 -1.25 -2.38
CA ASP A 8 -9.32 -1.43 -3.04
C ASP A 8 -9.41 -1.44 -4.57
N ALA A 9 -10.43 -2.06 -5.16
CA ALA A 9 -10.66 -2.06 -6.60
C ALA A 9 -10.88 -0.64 -7.14
N LEU A 10 -11.67 0.18 -6.44
CA LEU A 10 -11.88 1.60 -6.80
C LEU A 10 -10.59 2.43 -6.67
N LEU A 11 -9.76 2.13 -5.68
CA LEU A 11 -8.47 2.78 -5.46
C LEU A 11 -7.48 2.42 -6.58
N ILE A 12 -7.39 1.13 -6.92
CA ILE A 12 -6.57 0.64 -8.03
C ILE A 12 -7.03 1.22 -9.37
N GLU A 13 -8.34 1.31 -9.60
CA GLU A 13 -8.87 1.96 -10.81
C GLU A 13 -8.50 3.45 -10.87
N SER A 14 -8.59 4.15 -9.73
CA SER A 14 -8.20 5.56 -9.64
C SER A 14 -6.70 5.78 -9.91
N ILE A 15 -5.83 4.87 -9.47
CA ILE A 15 -4.41 4.87 -9.81
C ILE A 15 -4.20 4.66 -11.32
N ARG A 16 -4.91 3.70 -11.92
CA ARG A 16 -4.84 3.45 -13.37
C ARG A 16 -5.33 4.64 -14.20
N GLN A 17 -6.28 5.41 -13.68
CA GLN A 17 -6.77 6.66 -14.29
C GLN A 17 -5.80 7.83 -14.10
N GLY A 18 -4.68 7.64 -13.39
CA GLY A 18 -3.67 8.67 -13.16
C GLY A 18 -4.09 9.74 -12.15
N LYS A 19 -5.06 9.45 -11.27
CA LYS A 19 -5.44 10.40 -10.22
C LYS A 19 -4.27 10.60 -9.26
N PRO A 20 -3.76 11.83 -9.09
CA PRO A 20 -2.51 12.10 -8.38
C PRO A 20 -2.55 11.72 -6.90
N ASP A 21 -3.72 11.81 -6.26
CA ASP A 21 -3.88 11.51 -4.84
C ASP A 21 -4.12 10.02 -4.56
N ALA A 22 -4.57 9.24 -5.56
CA ALA A 22 -4.91 7.83 -5.36
C ALA A 22 -3.69 6.98 -4.95
N TRP A 23 -2.49 7.35 -5.41
CA TRP A 23 -1.26 6.70 -4.96
C TRP A 23 -0.96 6.98 -3.48
N ARG A 24 -1.19 8.22 -3.02
CA ARG A 24 -1.00 8.61 -1.62
C ARG A 24 -1.99 7.90 -0.70
N ASP A 25 -3.25 7.79 -1.14
CA ASP A 25 -4.28 7.06 -0.42
C ASP A 25 -3.92 5.58 -0.26
N LEU A 26 -3.36 4.95 -1.31
CA LEU A 26 -2.87 3.57 -1.24
C LEU A 26 -1.73 3.41 -0.23
N ILE A 27 -0.74 4.28 -0.27
CA ILE A 27 0.36 4.23 0.72
C ILE A 27 -0.20 4.40 2.13
N ALA A 28 -1.01 5.43 2.38
CA ALA A 28 -1.56 5.71 3.70
C ALA A 28 -2.39 4.54 4.26
N GLN A 29 -3.11 3.83 3.40
CA GLN A 29 -3.92 2.69 3.81
C GLN A 29 -3.06 1.44 4.11
N TYR A 30 -1.95 1.24 3.42
CA TYR A 30 -1.23 -0.05 3.40
C TYR A 30 0.14 -0.04 4.09
N GLU A 31 0.82 1.10 4.19
CA GLU A 31 2.20 1.19 4.69
C GLU A 31 2.36 0.56 6.08
N GLY A 32 1.50 0.91 7.05
CA GLY A 32 1.61 0.39 8.41
C GLY A 32 1.42 -1.14 8.51
N ARG A 33 0.53 -1.70 7.68
CA ARG A 33 0.25 -3.15 7.66
C ARG A 33 1.39 -3.93 7.00
N LEU A 34 1.92 -3.40 5.90
CA LEU A 34 3.10 -3.93 5.23
C LEU A 34 4.32 -3.88 6.16
N LEU A 35 4.52 -2.78 6.86
CA LEU A 35 5.62 -2.62 7.80
C LEU A 35 5.53 -3.59 8.98
N ALA A 36 4.35 -3.74 9.59
CA ALA A 36 4.15 -4.73 10.66
C ALA A 36 4.42 -6.16 10.17
N PHE A 37 4.00 -6.49 8.95
CA PHE A 37 4.23 -7.79 8.35
C PHE A 37 5.71 -8.06 8.08
N VAL A 38 6.42 -7.13 7.45
CA VAL A 38 7.86 -7.27 7.14
C VAL A 38 8.68 -7.28 8.43
N ASP A 39 8.35 -6.42 9.40
CA ASP A 39 9.02 -6.35 10.69
C ASP A 39 8.91 -7.66 11.48
N SER A 40 7.74 -8.33 11.43
CA SER A 40 7.57 -9.65 12.06
C SER A 40 8.54 -10.72 11.51
N ARG A 41 9.04 -10.55 10.28
CA ARG A 41 9.94 -11.48 9.59
C ARG A 41 11.41 -11.10 9.72
N LEU A 42 11.74 -9.83 9.51
CA LEU A 42 13.13 -9.37 9.52
C LEU A 42 13.63 -9.04 10.93
N ARG A 43 12.72 -8.68 11.85
CA ARG A 43 13.01 -8.22 13.22
C ARG A 43 14.07 -7.11 13.27
N ARG A 44 14.11 -6.29 12.23
CA ARG A 44 15.06 -5.18 12.04
C ARG A 44 14.35 -4.01 11.40
N ARG A 45 13.92 -3.06 12.23
CA ARG A 45 13.06 -1.94 11.83
C ARG A 45 13.54 -1.21 10.57
N ALA A 46 14.82 -0.80 10.53
CA ALA A 46 15.36 -0.07 9.39
C ALA A 46 15.34 -0.86 8.07
N ALA A 47 15.63 -2.17 8.12
CA ALA A 47 15.54 -3.04 6.95
C ALA A 47 14.08 -3.27 6.52
N SER A 48 13.16 -3.33 7.49
CA SER A 48 11.73 -3.43 7.21
C SER A 48 11.19 -2.18 6.52
N GLU A 49 11.61 -1.00 6.96
CA GLU A 49 11.23 0.29 6.35
C GLU A 49 11.75 0.38 4.92
N ASP A 50 13.02 0.04 4.68
CA ASP A 50 13.64 0.05 3.35
C ASP A 50 12.89 -0.84 2.35
N VAL A 51 12.58 -2.08 2.75
CA VAL A 51 11.81 -3.03 1.91
C VAL A 51 10.40 -2.51 1.60
N VAL A 52 9.71 -1.89 2.56
CA VAL A 52 8.37 -1.34 2.34
C VAL A 52 8.42 -0.16 1.38
N GLN A 53 9.42 0.72 1.50
CA GLN A 53 9.60 1.83 0.56
C GLN A 53 9.91 1.32 -0.85
N GLU A 54 10.86 0.38 -1.01
CA GLU A 54 11.19 -0.25 -2.30
C GLU A 54 9.96 -0.89 -2.96
N THR A 55 9.06 -1.47 -2.16
CA THR A 55 7.82 -2.06 -2.66
C THR A 55 6.94 -1.01 -3.33
N PHE A 56 6.73 0.16 -2.70
CA PHE A 56 5.95 1.24 -3.32
C PHE A 56 6.69 1.99 -4.44
N ILE A 57 7.98 1.76 -4.64
CA ILE A 57 8.71 2.32 -5.78
C ILE A 57 8.66 1.36 -6.98
N GLY A 58 8.63 0.05 -6.72
CA GLY A 58 8.66 -1.00 -7.75
C GLY A 58 7.31 -1.38 -8.38
N PHE A 59 6.19 -0.90 -7.84
CA PHE A 59 4.83 -1.13 -8.35
C PHE A 59 4.27 0.11 -9.05
#